data_AF-A0A946WVH6-F1
#
_entry.id   AF-A0A946WVH6-F1
#
_cell.length_a   1.000
_cell.length_b   1.000
_cell.length_c   1.000
_cell.angle_alpha   90.00
_cell.angle_beta   90.00
_cell.angle_gamma   90.00
#
_symmetry.space_group_name_H-M   'P 1'
#
loop_
_entity.id
_entity.type
_entity.pdbx_description
1 polymer ?
#
loop_
_entity_poly.entity_id
_entity_poly.type
_entity_poly.pdbx_seq_one_letter_code
_entity_poly.pdbx_strand_id
1 'polypeptide(L)' 'MEIINLGKKNSIFNHFIREIRDIKIQNDSMRFRRNIERIGEIFAYEISKKMKYKNKAITTPLGISTESLMTEKPVLAT' A
#
# COMPACT_ATOMS: atom_id res chain seq x y z
N MET A 1 -3.66 -8.45 19.94
CA MET A 1 -3.85 -7.49 18.83
C MET A 1 -2.47 -6.99 18.41
N GLU A 2 -2.07 -7.23 17.17
CA GLU A 2 -0.77 -6.76 16.64
C GLU A 2 -0.94 -5.33 16.11
N ILE A 3 -0.03 -4.42 16.46
CA ILE A 3 -0.05 -3.02 15.99
C ILE A 3 1.17 -2.80 15.10
N ILE A 4 0.91 -2.45 13.83
CA ILE A 4 1.97 -2.10 12.87
C ILE A 4 2.04 -0.59 12.73
N ASN A 5 3.13 0.03 13.21
CA ASN A 5 3.35 1.47 13.09
C ASN A 5 4.39 1.77 11.99
N LEU A 6 3.90 2.18 10.82
CA LEU A 6 4.75 2.51 9.66
C LEU A 6 5.56 3.79 9.83
N GLY A 7 5.12 4.72 10.70
CA GLY A 7 5.82 5.98 10.95
C GLY A 7 7.06 5.86 11.83
N LYS A 8 7.30 4.71 12.47
CA LYS A 8 8.51 4.47 13.27
C LYS A 8 9.78 4.26 12.43
N LYS A 9 9.64 3.87 11.16
CA LYS A 9 10.77 3.62 10.26
C LYS A 9 10.88 4.75 9.24
N ASN A 10 12.11 5.11 8.87
CA ASN A 10 12.35 6.11 7.83
C ASN A 10 11.89 5.57 6.47
N SER A 11 10.92 6.23 5.86
CA SER A 11 10.41 5.89 4.53
C SER A 11 9.68 7.07 3.90
N ILE A 12 9.29 6.93 2.62
CA ILE A 12 8.51 7.94 1.90
C ILE A 12 7.16 8.24 2.57
N PHE A 13 6.61 7.31 3.35
CA PHE A 13 5.41 7.50 4.15
C PHE A 13 5.49 8.74 5.05
N ASN A 14 6.65 8.98 5.67
CA ASN A 14 6.86 10.13 6.56
C ASN A 14 6.74 11.46 5.81
N HIS A 15 7.14 11.50 4.55
CA HIS A 15 7.00 12.70 3.71
C HIS A 15 5.54 12.99 3.37
N PHE A 16 4.76 11.97 2.99
CA PHE A 16 3.33 12.13 2.72
C PHE A 16 2.56 12.57 3.96
N ILE A 17 2.88 11.97 5.12
CA ILE A 17 2.29 12.37 6.40
C ILE A 17 2.64 13.82 6.76
N ARG A 18 3.89 14.25 6.56
CA ARG A 18 4.29 15.65 6.77
C ARG A 18 3.43 16.58 5.92
N GLU A 19 3.26 16.29 4.64
CA GLU A 19 2.53 17.17 3.71
C GLU A 19 1.03 17.28 4.01
N ILE A 20 0.42 16.23 4.57
CA ILE A 20 -0.97 16.24 5.03
C ILE A 20 -1.12 17.03 6.34
N ARG A 21 -0.06 17.10 7.17
CA ARG A 21 -0.09 17.75 8.49
C ARG A 21 0.40 19.20 8.49
N ASP A 22 1.23 19.58 7.53
CA ASP A 22 1.80 20.91 7.44
C ASP A 22 0.72 21.93 7.06
N ILE A 23 0.50 22.92 7.94
CA ILE A 23 -0.56 23.92 7.79
C ILE A 23 -0.47 24.76 6.51
N LYS A 24 0.74 24.94 5.96
CA LYS A 24 0.95 25.70 4.72
C LYS A 24 0.70 24.84 3.48
N ILE A 25 1.05 23.54 3.56
CA ILE A 25 0.98 22.62 2.42
C ILE A 25 -0.40 21.97 2.29
N GLN A 26 -1.05 21.63 3.41
CA GLN A 26 -2.31 20.89 3.42
C GLN A 26 -3.46 21.60 2.68
N ASN A 27 -3.38 22.93 2.51
CA ASN A 27 -4.38 23.73 1.80
C ASN A 27 -4.36 23.46 0.27
N ASP A 28 -3.29 22.86 -0.26
CA ASP A 28 -3.26 22.33 -1.62
C ASP A 28 -4.12 21.06 -1.71
N SER A 29 -5.39 21.25 -2.07
CA SER A 29 -6.38 20.16 -2.11
C SER A 29 -6.01 19.00 -3.04
N MET A 30 -5.32 19.28 -4.16
CA MET A 30 -4.91 18.23 -5.10
C MET A 30 -3.80 17.37 -4.47
N ARG A 31 -2.81 18.02 -3.85
CA ARG A 31 -1.73 17.34 -3.14
C ARG A 31 -2.24 16.54 -1.94
N PHE A 32 -3.16 17.10 -1.17
CA PHE A 32 -3.78 16.42 -0.04
C PHE A 32 -4.46 15.12 -0.47
N ARG A 33 -5.34 15.16 -1.49
CA ARG A 33 -6.00 13.96 -2.03
C ARG A 33 -5.00 12.93 -2.53
N ARG A 34 -4.00 13.37 -3.31
CA ARG A 34 -2.96 12.48 -3.83
C ARG A 34 -2.15 11.81 -2.73
N ASN A 35 -1.83 12.52 -1.65
CA ASN A 35 -1.09 11.95 -0.52
C ASN A 35 -1.93 10.96 0.27
N ILE A 36 -3.25 11.16 0.39
CA ILE A 36 -4.15 10.16 0.98
C ILE A 36 -4.17 8.88 0.13
N GLU A 37 -4.29 9.00 -1.20
CA GLU A 37 -4.24 7.84 -2.11
C GLU A 37 -2.95 7.03 -1.92
N ARG A 38 -1.80 7.72 -1.94
CA ARG A 38 -0.47 7.10 -1.75
C ARG A 38 -0.32 6.42 -0.39
N ILE A 39 -0.85 7.04 0.66
CA ILE A 39 -0.87 6.45 2.00
C ILE A 39 -1.73 5.18 2.01
N GLY A 40 -2.90 5.22 1.36
CA GLY A 40 -3.78 4.07 1.19
C GLY A 40 -3.09 2.92 0.45
N GLU A 41 -2.35 3.20 -0.62
CA GLU A 41 -1.55 2.21 -1.36
C GLU A 41 -0.46 1.58 -0.48
N ILE A 42 0.24 2.39 0.33
CA ILE A 42 1.25 1.88 1.28
C ILE A 42 0.61 0.94 2.31
N PHE A 43 -0.55 1.30 2.85
CA PHE A 43 -1.28 0.44 3.77
C PHE A 43 -1.73 -0.85 3.09
N ALA A 44 -2.30 -0.76 1.89
CA ALA A 44 -2.71 -1.94 1.12
C ALA A 44 -1.52 -2.88 0.85
N TYR A 45 -0.35 -2.34 0.51
CA TYR A 45 0.86 -3.11 0.31
C TYR A 45 1.31 -3.84 1.59
N GLU A 46 1.35 -3.17 2.74
CA GLU A 46 1.74 -3.80 4.00
C GLU A 46 0.72 -4.85 4.49
N ILE A 47 -0.57 -4.60 4.29
CA ILE A 47 -1.63 -5.58 4.57
C ILE A 47 -1.48 -6.80 3.65
N SER A 48 -1.21 -6.57 2.35
CA SER A 48 -1.09 -7.64 1.36
C SER A 48 -0.04 -8.69 1.75
N LYS A 49 1.08 -8.27 2.36
CA LYS A 49 2.16 -9.17 2.82
C LYS A 49 1.72 -10.21 3.86
N LYS A 50 0.60 -9.97 4.55
CA LYS A 50 0.04 -10.87 5.58
C LYS A 50 -1.10 -11.74 5.05
N MET A 51 -1.54 -11.52 3.81
CA MET A 51 -2.60 -12.30 3.19
C MET A 51 -2.13 -13.69 2.75
N LYS A 52 -3.07 -14.58 2.42
CA LYS A 52 -2.78 -15.92 1.92
C LYS A 52 -2.46 -15.89 0.44
N TYR A 53 -1.36 -16.54 0.05
CA TYR A 53 -0.95 -16.66 -1.35
C TYR A 53 -0.97 -18.11 -1.82
N LYS A 54 -1.16 -18.30 -3.13
CA LYS A 54 -1.05 -19.59 -3.82
C LYS A 54 -0.22 -19.43 -5.09
N ASN A 55 0.56 -20.47 -5.37
CA ASN A 55 1.36 -20.55 -6.59
C ASN A 55 0.44 -20.74 -7.79
N LYS A 56 0.68 -19.98 -8.85
CA LYS A 56 -0.01 -20.08 -10.13
C LYS A 56 1.02 -20.08 -11.25
N ALA A 57 0.92 -21.07 -12.12
CA ALA A 57 1.68 -21.09 -13.37
C ALA A 57 1.12 -20.00 -14.31
N ILE A 58 2.00 -19.15 -14.82
CA ILE A 58 1.70 -18.12 -15.81
C ILE A 58 2.58 -18.33 -17.04
N THR A 59 2.03 -18.05 -18.22
CA THR A 59 2.78 -18.09 -19.47
C THR A 59 3.42 -16.74 -19.69
N THR A 60 4.75 -16.71 -19.73
CA THR A 60 5.55 -15.55 -20.13
C THR A 60 6.03 -15.74 -21.58
N PRO A 61 6.51 -14.69 -22.26
CA PRO A 61 7.06 -14.82 -23.61
C PRO A 61 8.23 -15.81 -23.74
N LEU A 62 8.93 -16.12 -22.64
CA LEU A 62 10.07 -17.03 -22.61
C LEU A 62 9.75 -18.42 -22.03
N GLY A 63 8.50 -18.69 -21.65
CA GLY A 63 8.08 -19.97 -21.06
C GLY A 63 7.15 -19.83 -19.86
N ILE A 64 6.93 -20.92 -19.13
CA ILE A 64 6.03 -20.95 -17.96
C ILE A 64 6.81 -20.53 -16.71
N SER A 65 6.37 -19.46 -16.04
CA SER A 65 6.85 -19.03 -14.71
C SER A 65 5.83 -19.37 -13.63
N THR A 66 6.29 -19.61 -12.41
CA THR A 66 5.40 -19.82 -11.25
C THR A 66 5.44 -18.59 -10.37
N GLU A 67 4.31 -17.89 -10.26
CA GLU A 67 4.19 -16.70 -9.42
C GLU A 67 3.25 -16.94 -8.24
N SER A 68 3.49 -16.24 -7.14
CA SER A 68 2.68 -16.33 -5.93
C SER A 68 1.63 -15.22 -5.94
N LEU A 69 0.35 -15.59 -6.03
CA LEU A 69 -0.77 -14.63 -6.11
C LEU A 69 -1.67 -14.70 -4.88
N MET A 70 -2.24 -13.55 -4.49
CA MET A 70 -3.21 -13.49 -3.40
C MET A 70 -4.42 -14.38 -3.71
N THR A 71 -4.81 -15.17 -2.72
CA THR A 71 -5.92 -16.15 -2.86
C THR A 71 -7.28 -15.46 -2.82
N GLU A 72 -7.39 -14.42 -1.99
CA GLU A 72 -8.63 -13.72 -1.69
C GLU A 72 -8.42 -12.23 -1.90
N LYS A 73 -9.47 -11.54 -2.37
CA LYS A 73 -9.46 -10.07 -2.47
C LYS A 73 -9.87 -9.48 -1.12
N PRO A 74 -9.19 -8.42 -0.64
CA PRO A 74 -9.62 -7.74 0.57
C PRO A 74 -11.01 -7.12 0.36
N VAL A 75 -11.89 -7.27 1.35
CA VAL A 75 -13.23 -6.64 1.36
C VAL A 75 -13.14 -5.29 2.06
N LEU A 76 -13.64 -4.24 1.42
CA LEU A 76 -13.78 -2.92 2.02
C LEU A 76 -15.16 -2.81 2.66
N ALA A 77 -15.23 -2.57 3.96
CA ALA A 77 -16.46 -2.19 4.64
C ALA A 77 -16.60 -0.66 4.55
N THR A 78 -17.63 -0.18 3.86
CA THR A 78 -18.02 1.23 3.75
C THR A 78 -19.29 1.50 4.52
#